data_AF-A0A3P1SKF9-F1
#
_entry.id   AF-A0A3P1SKF9-F1
#
_cell.length_a   1.000
_cell.length_b   1.000
_cell.length_c   1.000
_cell.angle_alpha   90.00
_cell.angle_beta   90.00
_cell.angle_gamma   90.00
#
_symmetry.space_group_name_H-M   'P 1'
#
loop_
_entity.id
_entity.type
_entity.pdbx_description
1 polymer ?
#
loop_
_entity_poly.entity_id
_entity_poly.type
_entity_poly.pdbx_seq_one_letter_code
_entity_poly.pdbx_strand_id
1 'polypeptide(L)' 'MDKHNTGRISQILAIVVSLFFLFIAVTGYQKTGDISVALLFGLLAVLGYFIVKLLFLGVNKLLDSLENSRKDSAE' A
#
# COMPACT_ATOMS: atom_id res chain seq x y z
N MET A 1 -2.47 20.98 1.46
CA MET A 1 -1.57 20.17 2.31
C MET A 1 -0.72 19.32 1.37
N ASP A 2 0.60 19.37 1.45
CA ASP A 2 1.53 18.90 0.40
C ASP A 2 1.17 17.54 -0.23
N LYS A 3 0.60 17.59 -1.44
CA LYS A 3 0.29 16.45 -2.31
C LYS A 3 1.53 15.57 -2.58
N HIS A 4 2.72 16.18 -2.52
CA HIS A 4 4.01 15.50 -2.67
C HIS A 4 4.37 14.57 -1.49
N ASN A 5 3.92 14.88 -0.27
CA ASN A 5 4.30 14.10 0.91
C ASN A 5 3.41 12.86 1.08
N THR A 6 2.11 12.96 0.75
CA THR A 6 1.17 11.81 0.83
C THR A 6 1.55 10.68 -0.14
N GLY A 7 2.00 11.02 -1.36
CA GLY A 7 2.48 10.03 -2.33
C GLY A 7 3.71 9.26 -1.85
N ARG A 8 4.65 9.95 -1.19
CA ARG A 8 5.85 9.33 -0.60
C ARG A 8 5.52 8.43 0.59
N ILE A 9 4.60 8.86 1.46
CA ILE A 9 4.15 8.06 2.60
C ILE A 9 3.46 6.77 2.12
N SER A 10 2.58 6.86 1.12
CA SER A 10 1.95 5.70 0.50
C SER A 10 2.97 4.67 0.02
N GLN A 11 3.99 5.14 -0.70
CA GLN A 11 5.02 4.29 -1.26
C GLN A 11 5.86 3.62 -0.17
N ILE A 12 6.26 4.36 0.87
CA ILE A 12 7.00 3.81 2.01
C ILE A 12 6.15 2.78 2.74
N LEU A 13 4.87 3.07 3.02
CA LEU A 13 3.96 2.14 3.71
C LEU A 13 3.77 0.85 2.90
N ALA A 14 3.56 0.96 1.59
CA ALA A 14 3.39 -0.19 0.71
C ALA A 14 4.64 -1.08 0.67
N ILE A 15 5.84 -0.47 0.66
CA ILE A 15 7.11 -1.19 0.72
C ILE A 15 7.26 -1.91 2.07
N VAL A 16 6.99 -1.22 3.20
CA VAL A 16 7.12 -1.82 4.54
C VAL A 16 6.19 -3.01 4.71
N VAL A 17 4.92 -2.89 4.29
CA VAL A 17 3.94 -3.98 4.34
C VAL A 17 4.39 -5.16 3.45
N SER A 18 4.91 -4.88 2.26
CA SER A 18 5.42 -5.92 1.36
C SER A 18 6.61 -6.68 1.98
N LEU A 19 7.57 -5.94 2.57
CA LEU A 19 8.73 -6.52 3.24
C LEU A 19 8.32 -7.38 4.44
N PHE A 20 7.30 -6.96 5.20
CA PHE A 20 6.76 -7.75 6.30
C PHE A 20 6.23 -9.11 5.84
N PHE A 21 5.39 -9.14 4.82
CA PHE A 21 4.89 -10.40 4.27
C PHE A 21 5.99 -11.25 3.64
N LEU A 22 6.95 -10.63 2.95
CA LEU A 22 8.11 -11.32 2.38
C LEU A 22 8.96 -11.98 3.47
N PHE A 23 9.18 -11.29 4.58
CA PHE A 23 9.90 -11.82 5.74
C PHE A 23 9.18 -13.03 6.33
N ILE A 24 7.85 -12.98 6.45
CA ILE A 24 7.04 -14.11 6.90
C ILE A 24 7.10 -15.27 5.89
N ALA A 25 7.05 -15.00 4.59
CA ALA A 25 7.15 -16.03 3.56
C ALA A 25 8.46 -16.81 3.67
N VAL A 26 9.58 -16.10 3.79
CA VAL A 26 10.92 -16.70 3.92
C VAL A 26 11.05 -17.44 5.24
N THR A 27 10.66 -16.82 6.35
CA THR A 27 10.75 -17.44 7.69
C THR A 27 9.84 -18.67 7.80
N GLY A 28 8.64 -18.60 7.23
CA GLY A 28 7.68 -19.69 7.17
C GLY A 28 8.26 -20.88 6.42
N TYR A 29 8.75 -20.65 5.20
CA TYR A 29 9.40 -21.69 4.40
C TYR A 29 10.62 -22.30 5.09
N GLN A 30 11.47 -21.49 5.72
CA GLN A 30 12.63 -22.00 6.46
C GLN A 30 12.25 -22.89 7.64
N LYS A 31 11.14 -22.60 8.33
CA LYS A 31 10.70 -23.36 9.50
C LYS A 31 9.91 -24.62 9.15
N THR A 32 9.09 -24.58 8.10
CA THR A 32 8.20 -25.70 7.74
C THR A 32 8.73 -26.55 6.58
N GLY A 33 9.61 -26.01 5.74
CA GLY A 33 10.03 -26.62 4.48
C GLY A 33 8.94 -26.64 3.40
N ASP A 34 7.76 -26.07 3.68
CA ASP A 34 6.61 -26.12 2.78
C ASP A 34 6.57 -24.91 1.84
N ILE A 35 6.73 -25.16 0.55
CA ILE A 35 6.72 -24.15 -0.51
C ILE A 35 5.37 -23.42 -0.61
N SER A 36 4.27 -24.07 -0.19
CA SER A 36 2.93 -23.49 -0.20
C SER A 36 2.84 -22.27 0.71
N VAL A 37 3.57 -22.28 1.83
CA VAL A 37 3.67 -21.15 2.77
C VAL A 37 4.37 -19.96 2.10
N ALA A 38 5.47 -20.21 1.39
CA ALA A 38 6.18 -19.17 0.65
C ALA A 38 5.29 -18.54 -0.42
N LEU A 39 4.55 -19.36 -1.18
CA LEU A 39 3.64 -18.91 -2.24
C LEU A 39 2.47 -18.10 -1.67
N LEU A 40 1.84 -18.56 -0.58
CA LEU A 40 0.72 -17.88 0.05
C LEU A 40 1.13 -16.50 0.57
N PHE A 41 2.22 -16.42 1.33
CA PHE A 41 2.69 -15.15 1.87
C PHE A 41 3.32 -14.25 0.79
N GLY A 42 3.92 -14.83 -0.26
CA GLY A 42 4.35 -14.08 -1.44
C GLY A 42 3.17 -13.44 -2.17
N LEU A 43 2.07 -14.17 -2.36
CA LEU A 43 0.84 -13.64 -2.95
C LEU A 43 0.24 -12.55 -2.06
N LEU A 44 0.19 -12.76 -0.74
CA LEU A 44 -0.25 -11.75 0.22
C LEU A 44 0.64 -10.49 0.21
N ALA A 45 1.94 -10.62 -0.02
CA ALA A 45 2.83 -9.47 -0.15
C ALA A 45 2.45 -8.61 -1.37
N VAL A 46 2.21 -9.24 -2.52
CA VAL A 46 1.77 -8.55 -3.74
C VAL A 46 0.39 -7.92 -3.56
N LEU A 47 -0.56 -8.65 -2.98
CA LEU A 47 -1.89 -8.12 -2.69
C LEU A 47 -1.85 -6.97 -1.69
N GLY A 48 -1.05 -7.08 -0.63
CA GLY A 48 -0.85 -6.03 0.36
C GLY A 48 -0.31 -4.74 -0.26
N TYR A 49 0.68 -4.85 -1.15
CA TYR A 49 1.18 -3.71 -1.92
C TYR A 49 0.07 -3.02 -2.72
N PHE A 50 -0.72 -3.80 -3.44
CA PHE A 50 -1.82 -3.29 -4.26
C PHE A 50 -2.92 -2.64 -3.42
N ILE A 51 -3.33 -3.26 -2.32
CA ILE A 51 -4.37 -2.72 -1.43
C ILE A 51 -3.92 -1.37 -0.86
N VAL A 52 -2.69 -1.27 -0.34
CA VAL A 52 -2.17 -0.01 0.19
C VAL A 52 -2.13 1.06 -0.91
N LYS A 53 -1.64 0.72 -2.10
CA LYS A 53 -1.59 1.64 -3.24
C LYS A 53 -2.98 2.13 -3.66
N LEU A 54 -3.97 1.24 -3.71
CA LEU A 54 -5.35 1.57 -4.06
C LEU A 54 -6.03 2.43 -3.00
N LEU A 55 -5.82 2.13 -1.71
CA LEU A 55 -6.36 2.93 -0.61
C LEU A 55 -5.85 4.37 -0.69
N PHE A 56 -4.55 4.57 -0.88
CA PHE A 56 -3.98 5.91 -1.02
C PHE A 56 -4.43 6.61 -2.30
N LEU A 57 -4.62 5.88 -3.40
CA LEU A 57 -5.20 6.45 -4.62
C LEU A 57 -6.65 6.92 -4.38
N GLY A 58 -7.44 6.15 -3.65
CA GLY A 58 -8.79 6.53 -3.23
C GLY A 58 -8.78 7.78 -2.34
N VAL A 59 -7.94 7.79 -1.31
CA VAL A 59 -7.80 8.93 -0.38
C VAL A 59 -7.37 10.19 -1.13
N ASN A 60 -6.39 10.10 -2.03
CA ASN A 60 -5.95 11.25 -2.83
C ASN A 60 -7.07 11.77 -3.75
N LYS A 61 -7.85 10.88 -4.36
CA LYS A 61 -8.97 11.27 -5.24
C LYS A 61 -10.10 11.96 -4.46
N LEU A 62 -10.37 11.51 -3.24
CA LEU A 62 -11.31 12.17 -2.33
C LEU A 62 -10.81 13.55 -1.92
N LEU A 63 -9.52 13.67 -1.57
CA LEU A 63 -8.92 14.94 -1.19
C LEU A 63 -8.94 15.96 -2.35
N ASP A 64 -8.60 15.50 -3.56
CA ASP A 64 -8.63 16.33 -4.78
C ASP A 64 -10.04 16.84 -5.09
N SER A 65 -11.08 16.02 -4.86
CA SER A 65 -12.48 16.43 -5.07
C SER A 65 -12.91 17.54 -4.11
N LEU A 66 -12.42 17.52 -2.86
CA LEU A 66 -12.72 18.55 -1.86
C LEU A 66 -12.00 19.88 -2.16
N GLU A 67 -10.78 19.82 -2.69
CA GLU A 67 -10.01 21.00 -3.08
C GLU A 67 -10.64 21.73 -4.28
N ASN A 68 -11.03 20.99 -5.32
CA ASN A 68 -11.70 21.56 -6.49
C ASN A 68 -13.04 22.21 -6.14
N SER A 69 -13.86 21.57 -5.29
CA SER A 69 -15.15 22.13 -4.87
C SER A 69 -15.01 23.42 -4.07
N ARG A 70 -13.94 23.57 -3.27
CA ARG A 70 -13.62 24.81 -2.56
C ARG A 70 -13.23 25.94 -3.50
N LYS A 71 -12.55 25.64 -4.61
CA LYS A 71 -12.08 26.64 -5.58
C LYS A 71 -13.25 27.28 -6.35
N ASP A 72 -14.26 26.51 -6.73
CA ASP A 72 -15.45 27.01 -7.44
C ASP A 72 -16.36 27.90 -6.58
N SER A 73 -16.21 27.89 -5.25
CA SER A 73 -17.02 28.72 -4.33
C SER A 73 -16.38 30.07 -4.00
N ALA A 74 -15.19 30.35 -4.54
CA ALA A 74 -14.42 31.56 -4.29
C ALA A 74 -14.36 32.53 -5.50
N GLU A 75 -15.01 32.17 -6.62
CA GLU A 75 -15.31 33.04 -7.77
C GLU A 75 -16.78 33.52 -7.71
#